data_AF-A0A090IA52-F1
#
_entry.id   AF-A0A090IA52-F1
#
_cell.length_a   1.000
_cell.length_b   1.000
_cell.length_c   1.000
_cell.angle_alpha   90.00
_cell.angle_beta   90.00
_cell.angle_gamma   90.00
#
_symmetry.space_group_name_H-M   'P 1'
#
loop_
_entity.id
_entity.type
_entity.pdbx_description
1 polymer ?
#
loop_
_entity_poly.entity_id
_entity_poly.type
_entity_poly.pdbx_seq_one_letter_code
_entity_poly.pdbx_strand_id
1 'polypeptide(L)'
;MELHDIVQRNKIEEKFDKSVSFKQFGMERINEIARIDPNILFDIGAQAWMLFVESGAKVNPQKLAADFDNKNPLIYQKVEKVIKRKVIQDLSFTYATVDDPKINSEGCIQLSLCRMYPNDLYIADVVFYDPYKPVAEKDKKYELHYFKSLNLFDFHLEKIKLYCKENNIARITLTTSSNEQIPYFEACGFKIEDNGFAKNALEYGWSVPMYLPCT
;
A
#
# COMPACT_ATOMS: atom_id res chain seq x y z
N MET A 1 -9.82 14.41 10.50
CA MET A 1 -9.92 13.99 9.08
C MET A 1 -10.15 12.49 9.06
N GLU A 2 -11.09 11.98 8.24
CA GLU A 2 -11.28 10.54 8.07
C GLU A 2 -10.24 9.98 7.09
N LEU A 3 -9.96 8.68 7.14
CA LEU A 3 -8.96 8.07 6.25
C LEU A 3 -9.34 8.20 4.77
N HIS A 4 -10.65 8.22 4.47
CA HIS A 4 -11.18 8.38 3.12
C HIS A 4 -10.92 9.77 2.54
N ASP A 5 -10.74 10.79 3.38
CA ASP A 5 -10.52 12.18 2.96
C ASP A 5 -9.09 12.44 2.43
N ILE A 6 -8.18 11.47 2.62
CA ILE A 6 -6.78 11.60 2.19
C ILE A 6 -6.67 11.73 0.67
N VAL A 7 -7.50 10.99 -0.07
CA VAL A 7 -7.43 10.97 -1.54
C VAL A 7 -7.80 12.33 -2.11
N GLN A 8 -6.84 12.96 -2.80
CA GLN A 8 -7.02 14.27 -3.40
C GLN A 8 -7.64 14.13 -4.79
N ARG A 9 -8.95 13.82 -4.85
CA ARG A 9 -9.67 13.57 -6.12
C ARG A 9 -9.49 14.70 -7.14
N ASN A 10 -9.62 15.95 -6.71
CA ASN A 10 -9.41 17.12 -7.57
C ASN A 10 -8.02 17.13 -8.23
N LYS A 11 -6.97 16.73 -7.50
CA LYS A 11 -5.59 16.67 -8.04
C LYS A 11 -5.42 15.58 -9.08
N ILE A 12 -6.18 14.49 -8.96
CA ILE A 12 -6.22 13.41 -9.94
C ILE A 12 -6.98 13.88 -11.18
N GLU A 13 -8.15 14.48 -11.00
CA GLU A 13 -8.98 15.00 -12.11
C GLU A 13 -8.24 16.07 -12.94
N GLU A 14 -7.48 16.95 -12.29
CA GLU A 14 -6.63 17.95 -12.94
C GLU A 14 -5.59 17.34 -13.93
N LYS A 15 -5.34 16.03 -13.89
CA LYS A 15 -4.40 15.36 -14.81
C LYS A 15 -5.04 14.88 -16.11
N PHE A 16 -6.36 14.92 -16.22
CA PHE A 16 -7.08 14.32 -17.34
C PHE A 16 -8.06 15.31 -17.95
N ASP A 17 -8.09 15.38 -19.29
CA ASP A 17 -9.11 16.13 -20.02
C ASP A 17 -10.48 15.41 -20.01
N LYS A 18 -10.48 14.12 -19.66
CA LYS A 18 -11.65 13.25 -19.58
C LYS A 18 -12.08 13.07 -18.14
N SER A 19 -13.37 12.82 -17.94
CA SER A 19 -13.93 12.56 -16.62
C SER A 19 -13.29 11.33 -15.98
N VAL A 20 -13.07 11.41 -14.67
CA VAL A 20 -12.53 10.32 -13.86
C VAL A 20 -13.62 9.79 -12.95
N SER A 21 -13.87 8.49 -12.98
CA SER A 21 -14.82 7.81 -12.11
C SER A 21 -14.11 7.20 -10.92
N PHE A 22 -14.54 7.55 -9.70
CA PHE A 22 -13.93 7.08 -8.46
C PHE A 22 -14.81 6.05 -7.77
N LYS A 23 -14.18 5.00 -7.25
CA LYS A 23 -14.78 4.06 -6.31
C LYS A 23 -13.91 4.01 -5.06
N GLN A 24 -14.55 4.11 -3.91
CA GLN A 24 -13.90 4.12 -2.61
C GLN A 24 -14.66 3.19 -1.66
N PHE A 25 -13.92 2.31 -0.99
CA PHE A 25 -14.46 1.28 -0.12
C PHE A 25 -13.76 1.32 1.24
N GLY A 26 -14.55 1.24 2.30
CA GLY A 26 -14.06 1.10 3.67
C GLY A 26 -14.22 -0.30 4.24
N MET A 27 -14.12 -0.38 5.56
CA MET A 27 -14.26 -1.61 6.33
C MET A 27 -15.61 -2.32 6.09
N GLU A 28 -16.67 -1.56 5.88
CA GLU A 28 -18.02 -2.05 5.61
C GLU A 28 -18.14 -2.81 4.27
N ARG A 29 -17.16 -2.62 3.37
CA ARG A 29 -17.09 -3.26 2.05
C ARG A 29 -15.85 -4.15 1.90
N ILE A 30 -15.26 -4.62 3.01
CA ILE A 30 -14.02 -5.43 2.97
C ILE A 30 -14.11 -6.69 2.08
N ASN A 31 -15.28 -7.32 2.00
CA ASN A 31 -15.49 -8.48 1.11
C ASN A 31 -15.45 -8.11 -0.37
N GLU A 32 -15.80 -6.87 -0.72
CA GLU A 32 -15.68 -6.38 -2.10
C GLU A 32 -14.23 -6.04 -2.43
N ILE A 33 -13.51 -5.44 -1.49
CA ILE A 33 -12.06 -5.23 -1.62
C ILE A 33 -11.35 -6.56 -1.87
N ALA A 34 -11.68 -7.61 -1.10
CA ALA A 34 -11.15 -8.96 -1.29
C ALA A 34 -11.44 -9.58 -2.67
N ARG A 35 -12.51 -9.16 -3.35
CA ARG A 35 -12.87 -9.63 -4.69
C ARG A 35 -12.18 -8.85 -5.79
N ILE A 36 -11.97 -7.55 -5.57
CA ILE A 36 -11.33 -6.65 -6.53
C ILE A 36 -9.82 -6.90 -6.53
N ASP A 37 -9.21 -6.87 -5.34
CA ASP A 37 -7.79 -7.11 -5.16
C ASP A 37 -7.54 -7.88 -3.84
N PRO A 38 -7.53 -9.22 -3.90
CA PRO A 38 -7.27 -10.05 -2.72
C PRO A 38 -5.87 -9.84 -2.13
N ASN A 39 -4.89 -9.37 -2.92
CA ASN A 39 -3.52 -9.23 -2.46
C ASN A 39 -3.41 -8.15 -1.39
N ILE A 40 -4.21 -7.08 -1.46
CA ILE A 40 -4.19 -5.99 -0.48
C ILE A 40 -4.45 -6.50 0.94
N LEU A 41 -5.46 -7.35 1.11
CA LEU A 41 -5.80 -7.89 2.43
C LEU A 41 -4.80 -8.94 2.90
N PHE A 42 -4.19 -9.67 1.96
CA PHE A 42 -3.07 -10.55 2.23
C PHE A 42 -1.87 -9.73 2.76
N ASP A 43 -1.48 -8.67 2.07
CA ASP A 43 -0.33 -7.83 2.39
C ASP A 43 -0.50 -7.12 3.74
N ILE A 44 -1.70 -6.61 4.03
CA ILE A 44 -2.02 -6.04 5.35
C ILE A 44 -1.83 -7.08 6.47
N GLY A 45 -2.32 -8.31 6.26
CA GLY A 45 -2.16 -9.38 7.24
C GLY A 45 -0.71 -9.86 7.37
N ALA A 46 0.00 -9.96 6.25
CA ALA A 46 1.42 -10.31 6.20
C ALA A 46 2.28 -9.30 6.96
N GLN A 47 2.06 -8.00 6.71
CA GLN A 47 2.74 -6.92 7.39
C GLN A 47 2.48 -6.96 8.90
N ALA A 48 1.23 -7.19 9.32
CA ALA A 48 0.88 -7.28 10.74
C ALA A 48 1.57 -8.46 11.43
N TRP A 49 1.64 -9.61 10.75
CA TRP A 49 2.32 -10.79 11.24
C TRP A 49 3.82 -10.55 11.40
N MET A 50 4.45 -9.97 10.38
CA MET A 50 5.87 -9.62 10.41
C MET A 50 6.17 -8.69 11.58
N LEU A 51 5.43 -7.61 11.74
CA LEU A 51 5.62 -6.66 12.85
C LEU A 51 5.44 -7.32 14.23
N PHE A 52 4.53 -8.28 14.36
CA PHE A 52 4.35 -9.03 15.61
C PHE A 52 5.49 -10.00 15.90
N VAL A 53 6.01 -10.70 14.89
CA VAL A 53 7.16 -11.60 15.04
C VAL A 53 8.42 -10.80 15.40
N GLU A 54 8.69 -9.73 14.65
CA GLU A 54 9.86 -8.86 14.86
C GLU A 54 9.80 -8.06 16.17
N SER A 55 8.62 -7.93 16.80
CA SER A 55 8.50 -7.34 18.14
C SER A 55 9.06 -8.23 19.26
N GLY A 56 9.61 -9.41 18.94
CA GLY A 56 10.13 -10.38 19.91
C GLY A 56 9.04 -11.20 20.60
N ALA A 57 7.83 -11.25 20.03
CA ALA A 57 6.76 -12.08 20.57
C ALA A 57 7.17 -13.56 20.60
N LYS A 58 6.86 -14.26 21.70
CA LYS A 58 7.12 -15.70 21.84
C LYS A 58 6.12 -16.52 21.02
N VAL A 59 6.31 -16.54 19.71
CA VAL A 59 5.45 -17.26 18.75
C VAL A 59 6.32 -17.98 17.72
N ASN A 60 5.83 -19.09 17.17
CA ASN A 60 6.46 -19.72 16.02
C ASN A 60 6.24 -18.83 14.76
N PRO A 61 7.28 -18.28 14.12
CA PRO A 61 7.13 -17.45 12.90
C PRO A 61 6.45 -18.20 11.75
N GLN A 62 6.60 -19.52 11.70
CA GLN A 62 6.03 -20.39 10.66
C GLN A 62 4.58 -20.84 10.97
N LYS A 63 3.97 -20.34 12.05
CA LYS A 63 2.62 -20.75 12.47
C LYS A 63 1.55 -20.55 11.39
N LEU A 64 1.75 -19.57 10.52
CA LEU A 64 0.82 -19.23 9.44
C LEU A 64 1.39 -19.56 8.05
N ALA A 65 2.47 -20.35 7.94
CA ALA A 65 3.17 -20.61 6.67
C ALA A 65 2.23 -21.02 5.52
N ALA A 66 1.31 -21.96 5.77
CA ALA A 66 0.35 -22.39 4.75
C ALA A 66 -0.58 -21.26 4.26
N ASP A 67 -0.89 -20.26 5.10
CA ASP A 67 -1.67 -19.10 4.68
C ASP A 67 -0.84 -18.14 3.81
N PHE A 68 0.46 -18.05 4.07
CA PHE A 68 1.41 -17.33 3.21
C PHE A 68 1.58 -18.02 1.86
N ASP A 69 1.83 -19.33 1.86
CA ASP A 69 2.04 -20.12 0.64
C ASP A 69 0.82 -20.06 -0.30
N ASN A 70 -0.38 -20.04 0.27
CA ASN A 70 -1.64 -19.97 -0.49
C ASN A 70 -2.15 -18.54 -0.73
N LYS A 71 -1.39 -17.51 -0.35
CA LYS A 71 -1.79 -16.09 -0.44
C LYS A 71 -3.21 -15.83 0.08
N ASN A 72 -3.53 -16.35 1.27
CA ASN A 72 -4.89 -16.27 1.80
C ASN A 72 -5.29 -14.79 2.08
N PRO A 73 -6.29 -14.21 1.38
CA PRO A 73 -6.70 -12.82 1.58
C PRO A 73 -7.31 -12.57 2.97
N LEU A 74 -7.69 -13.62 3.70
CA LEU A 74 -8.23 -13.54 5.05
C LEU A 74 -7.17 -13.84 6.14
N ILE A 75 -5.88 -13.87 5.79
CA ILE A 75 -4.80 -14.14 6.74
C ILE A 75 -4.81 -13.14 7.90
N TYR A 76 -5.20 -11.88 7.68
CA TYR A 76 -5.33 -10.88 8.74
C TYR A 76 -6.23 -11.37 9.90
N GLN A 77 -7.33 -12.08 9.61
CA GLN A 77 -8.23 -12.62 10.64
C GLN A 77 -7.57 -13.72 11.48
N LYS A 78 -6.69 -14.51 10.86
CA LYS A 78 -5.90 -15.53 11.57
C LYS A 78 -4.82 -14.88 12.43
N VAL A 79 -4.18 -13.82 11.92
CA VAL A 79 -3.25 -13.00 12.69
C VAL A 79 -3.95 -12.40 13.91
N GLU A 80 -5.14 -11.82 13.77
CA GLU A 80 -5.94 -11.28 14.88
C GLU A 80 -6.13 -12.29 16.03
N LYS A 81 -6.39 -13.56 15.70
CA LYS A 81 -6.54 -14.64 16.69
C LYS A 81 -5.24 -14.93 17.44
N VAL A 82 -4.10 -14.80 16.78
CA VAL A 82 -2.78 -15.03 17.39
C VAL A 82 -2.36 -13.84 18.25
N ILE A 83 -2.48 -12.62 17.71
CA ILE A 83 -2.05 -11.38 18.40
C ILE A 83 -3.07 -10.91 19.45
N LYS A 84 -4.31 -11.44 19.42
CA LYS A 84 -5.44 -11.06 20.28
C LYS A 84 -5.76 -9.56 20.24
N ARG A 85 -5.58 -8.96 19.07
CA ARG A 85 -5.82 -7.53 18.76
C ARG A 85 -6.34 -7.42 17.34
N LYS A 86 -7.01 -6.31 17.05
CA LYS A 86 -7.43 -5.98 15.69
C LYS A 86 -6.22 -5.66 14.81
N VAL A 87 -6.16 -6.33 13.67
CA VAL A 87 -5.14 -6.07 12.65
C VAL A 87 -5.55 -4.85 11.85
N ILE A 88 -6.77 -4.85 11.31
CA ILE A 88 -7.30 -3.73 10.54
C ILE A 88 -8.17 -2.87 11.47
N GLN A 89 -7.76 -1.63 11.66
CA GLN A 89 -8.42 -0.65 12.53
C GLN A 89 -9.26 0.34 11.71
N ASP A 90 -8.78 0.69 10.52
CA ASP A 90 -9.48 1.50 9.52
C ASP A 90 -8.92 1.19 8.13
N LEU A 91 -9.71 1.40 7.07
CA LEU A 91 -9.35 1.04 5.70
C LEU A 91 -9.95 2.02 4.70
N SER A 92 -9.14 2.48 3.76
CA SER A 92 -9.54 3.27 2.60
C SER A 92 -8.93 2.64 1.37
N PHE A 93 -9.74 1.91 0.60
CA PHE A 93 -9.38 1.41 -0.71
C PHE A 93 -10.00 2.31 -1.76
N THR A 94 -9.18 3.04 -2.52
CA THR A 94 -9.65 3.91 -3.60
C THR A 94 -9.03 3.49 -4.91
N TYR A 95 -9.85 3.42 -5.94
CA TYR A 95 -9.39 3.28 -7.31
C TYR A 95 -10.24 4.12 -8.24
N ALA A 96 -9.65 4.52 -9.35
CA ALA A 96 -10.32 5.35 -10.32
C ALA A 96 -10.00 4.93 -11.76
N THR A 97 -10.95 5.21 -12.65
CA THR A 97 -10.83 4.93 -14.09
C THR A 97 -11.15 6.19 -14.87
N VAL A 98 -10.37 6.46 -15.91
CA VAL A 98 -10.64 7.53 -16.88
C VAL A 98 -11.71 7.04 -17.85
N ASP A 99 -12.80 7.82 -17.99
CA ASP A 99 -13.90 7.54 -18.91
C ASP A 99 -13.53 7.97 -20.34
N ASP A 100 -12.70 7.15 -20.98
CA ASP A 100 -12.29 7.32 -22.37
C ASP A 100 -12.21 5.96 -23.07
N PRO A 101 -13.03 5.71 -24.10
CA PRO A 101 -13.03 4.44 -24.83
C PRO A 101 -11.73 4.17 -25.60
N LYS A 102 -10.80 5.13 -25.71
CA LYS A 102 -9.53 4.98 -26.42
C LYS A 102 -8.43 4.31 -25.60
N ILE A 103 -8.60 4.20 -24.29
CA ILE A 103 -7.59 3.64 -23.39
C ILE A 103 -8.21 2.60 -22.46
N ASN A 104 -7.41 1.64 -22.02
CA ASN A 104 -7.73 0.87 -20.81
C ASN A 104 -7.11 1.60 -19.61
N SER A 105 -7.95 2.18 -18.76
CA SER A 105 -7.54 2.92 -17.57
C SER A 105 -7.70 2.11 -16.27
N GLU A 106 -8.05 0.82 -16.37
CA GLU A 106 -8.16 -0.05 -15.20
C GLU A 106 -6.81 -0.12 -14.46
N GLY A 107 -6.85 0.15 -13.16
CA GLY A 107 -5.68 0.12 -12.29
C GLY A 107 -4.73 1.31 -12.43
N CYS A 108 -5.04 2.34 -13.23
CA CYS A 108 -4.12 3.48 -13.41
C CYS A 108 -4.03 4.43 -12.22
N ILE A 109 -5.06 4.42 -11.38
CA ILE A 109 -5.17 5.20 -10.16
C ILE A 109 -5.65 4.27 -9.06
N GLN A 110 -4.80 4.02 -8.07
CA GLN A 110 -5.12 3.26 -6.88
C GLN A 110 -4.38 3.86 -5.67
N LEU A 111 -5.08 4.00 -4.55
CA LEU A 111 -4.47 4.31 -3.26
C LEU A 111 -5.20 3.52 -2.18
N SER A 112 -4.46 2.61 -1.56
CA SER A 112 -4.96 1.68 -0.55
C SER A 112 -4.26 1.95 0.77
N LEU A 113 -4.99 2.51 1.72
CA LEU A 113 -4.48 2.90 3.02
C LEU A 113 -5.16 2.09 4.11
N CYS A 114 -4.38 1.62 5.07
CA CYS A 114 -4.86 0.82 6.18
C CYS A 114 -4.26 1.34 7.47
N ARG A 115 -5.10 1.74 8.43
CA ARG A 115 -4.64 1.90 9.81
C ARG A 115 -4.62 0.52 10.42
N MET A 116 -3.44 0.07 10.86
CA MET A 116 -3.28 -1.30 11.32
C MET A 116 -2.41 -1.45 12.55
N TYR A 117 -2.46 -2.64 13.15
CA TYR A 117 -1.55 -3.03 14.23
C TYR A 117 -0.07 -2.78 13.84
N PRO A 118 0.78 -2.23 14.76
CA PRO A 118 0.48 -1.90 16.15
C PRO A 118 -0.28 -0.58 16.36
N ASN A 119 -0.11 0.41 15.50
CA ASN A 119 -0.93 1.61 15.29
C ASN A 119 -0.23 2.42 14.18
N ASP A 120 0.09 1.74 13.08
CA ASP A 120 0.79 2.30 11.93
C ASP A 120 -0.22 2.62 10.83
N LEU A 121 0.11 3.58 9.96
CA LEU A 121 -0.59 3.73 8.69
C LEU A 121 0.18 2.99 7.59
N TYR A 122 -0.37 1.88 7.12
CA TYR A 122 0.20 1.11 6.03
C TYR A 122 -0.36 1.57 4.68
N ILE A 123 0.53 1.92 3.75
CA ILE A 123 0.21 2.10 2.34
C ILE A 123 0.28 0.71 1.71
N ALA A 124 -0.87 0.06 1.59
CA ALA A 124 -0.97 -1.30 1.08
C ALA A 124 -0.74 -1.36 -0.43
N ASP A 125 -1.16 -0.31 -1.15
CA ASP A 125 -0.85 -0.16 -2.56
C ASP A 125 -0.95 1.31 -2.99
N VAL A 126 -0.14 1.69 -3.98
CA VAL A 126 -0.13 3.03 -4.55
C VAL A 126 0.23 2.99 -6.03
N VAL A 127 -0.69 3.49 -6.86
CA VAL A 127 -0.55 3.52 -8.31
C VAL A 127 -1.09 4.82 -8.84
N PHE A 128 -0.25 5.59 -9.54
CA PHE A 128 -0.61 6.85 -10.18
C PHE A 128 0.13 7.01 -11.52
N TYR A 129 -0.35 6.33 -12.56
CA TYR A 129 0.24 6.43 -13.89
C TYR A 129 -0.72 6.98 -14.94
N ASP A 130 -0.13 7.58 -15.97
CA ASP A 130 -0.83 8.18 -17.10
C ASP A 130 -1.08 7.10 -18.18
N PRO A 131 -2.31 6.57 -18.30
CA PRO A 131 -2.63 5.54 -19.29
C PRO A 131 -2.47 6.02 -20.75
N TYR A 132 -2.38 7.33 -21.00
CA TYR A 132 -2.10 7.88 -22.33
C TYR A 132 -0.62 7.90 -22.69
N LYS A 133 0.27 7.63 -21.73
CA LYS A 133 1.73 7.70 -21.91
C LYS A 133 2.40 6.37 -21.55
N PRO A 134 2.16 5.30 -22.32
CA PRO A 134 2.90 4.06 -22.18
C PRO A 134 4.39 4.30 -22.44
N VAL A 135 5.23 3.52 -21.76
CA VAL A 135 6.69 3.58 -21.88
C VAL A 135 7.14 2.43 -22.76
N ALA A 136 7.87 2.76 -23.83
CA ALA A 136 8.44 1.75 -24.71
C ALA A 136 9.47 0.90 -23.96
N GLU A 137 9.61 -0.37 -24.35
CA GLU A 137 10.49 -1.32 -23.67
C GLU A 137 11.93 -0.81 -23.50
N LYS A 138 12.47 -0.19 -24.56
CA LYS A 138 13.82 0.41 -24.57
C LYS A 138 14.01 1.59 -23.60
N ASP A 139 12.91 2.22 -23.16
CA ASP A 139 12.89 3.41 -22.31
C ASP A 139 12.48 3.07 -20.86
N LYS A 140 12.19 1.78 -20.58
CA LYS A 140 11.92 1.32 -19.22
C LYS A 140 13.18 1.48 -18.36
N LYS A 141 12.95 1.91 -17.12
CA LYS A 141 14.00 2.11 -16.13
C LYS A 141 14.02 1.03 -15.05
N TYR A 142 12.92 0.31 -14.93
CA TYR A 142 12.63 -0.73 -13.95
C TYR A 142 11.50 -1.60 -14.49
N GLU A 143 11.35 -2.82 -13.95
CA GLU A 143 10.46 -3.85 -14.48
C GLU A 143 9.00 -3.39 -14.62
N LEU A 144 8.52 -2.65 -13.62
CA LEU A 144 7.14 -2.16 -13.51
C LEU A 144 6.90 -0.78 -14.18
N HIS A 145 7.86 -0.25 -14.95
CA HIS A 145 7.75 1.07 -15.59
C HIS A 145 6.93 1.04 -16.88
N TYR A 146 5.67 0.59 -16.83
CA TYR A 146 4.84 0.45 -18.03
C TYR A 146 4.28 1.78 -18.57
N PHE A 147 4.10 2.77 -17.69
CA PHE A 147 3.50 4.07 -18.01
C PHE A 147 4.25 5.19 -17.29
N LYS A 148 4.16 6.42 -17.82
CA LYS A 148 4.71 7.59 -17.12
C LYS A 148 3.91 7.90 -15.86
N SER A 149 4.61 8.31 -14.80
CA SER A 149 4.00 8.74 -13.54
C SER A 149 3.17 10.03 -13.71
N LEU A 150 2.07 10.14 -12.97
CA LEU A 150 1.30 11.39 -12.83
C LEU A 150 1.92 12.38 -11.84
N ASN A 151 2.97 11.95 -11.10
CA ASN A 151 3.65 12.71 -10.04
C ASN A 151 2.65 13.19 -8.96
N LEU A 152 1.80 12.28 -8.48
CA LEU A 152 0.74 12.58 -7.51
C LEU A 152 1.01 12.09 -6.10
N PHE A 153 2.02 11.23 -5.91
CA PHE A 153 2.27 10.60 -4.61
C PHE A 153 2.58 11.62 -3.52
N ASP A 154 3.46 12.59 -3.77
CA ASP A 154 3.87 13.60 -2.77
C ASP A 154 2.67 14.37 -2.20
N PHE A 155 1.71 14.75 -3.05
CA PHE A 155 0.49 15.45 -2.60
C PHE A 155 -0.36 14.60 -1.66
N HIS A 156 -0.45 13.29 -1.92
CA HIS A 156 -1.16 12.36 -1.05
C HIS A 156 -0.37 12.06 0.22
N LEU A 157 0.96 11.95 0.12
CA LEU A 157 1.84 11.71 1.25
C LEU A 157 1.75 12.83 2.30
N GLU A 158 1.63 14.10 1.88
CA GLU A 158 1.42 15.21 2.82
C GLU A 158 0.09 15.09 3.57
N LYS A 159 -0.98 14.64 2.91
CA LYS A 159 -2.28 14.39 3.55
C LYS A 159 -2.25 13.18 4.47
N ILE A 160 -1.51 12.15 4.08
CA ILE A 160 -1.22 10.97 4.89
C ILE A 160 -0.49 11.39 6.18
N LYS A 161 0.58 12.18 6.09
CA LYS A 161 1.32 12.70 7.26
C LYS A 161 0.41 13.51 8.19
N LEU A 162 -0.44 14.36 7.63
CA LEU A 162 -1.42 15.13 8.42
C LEU A 162 -2.40 14.21 9.15
N TYR A 163 -2.96 13.20 8.47
CA TYR A 163 -3.84 12.21 9.08
C TYR A 163 -3.14 11.49 10.24
N CYS A 164 -1.89 11.06 10.04
CA CYS A 164 -1.11 10.39 11.06
C CYS A 164 -0.91 11.27 12.30
N LYS A 165 -0.56 12.55 12.10
CA LYS A 165 -0.40 13.52 13.19
C LYS A 165 -1.70 13.73 13.96
N GLU A 166 -2.83 13.91 13.27
CA GLU A 166 -4.14 14.10 13.91
C GLU A 166 -4.60 12.86 14.72
N ASN A 167 -4.17 11.66 14.30
CA ASN A 167 -4.60 10.39 14.89
C ASN A 167 -3.56 9.72 15.80
N ASN A 168 -2.47 10.43 16.16
CA ASN A 168 -1.36 9.91 16.97
C ASN A 168 -0.78 8.59 16.42
N ILE A 169 -0.65 8.50 15.10
CA ILE A 169 0.00 7.39 14.40
C ILE A 169 1.48 7.73 14.25
N ALA A 170 2.35 6.87 14.78
CA ALA A 170 3.77 7.18 14.93
C ALA A 170 4.55 7.12 13.61
N ARG A 171 4.08 6.31 12.65
CA ARG A 171 4.77 6.08 11.39
C ARG A 171 3.83 5.63 10.27
N ILE A 172 4.25 5.92 9.06
CA ILE A 172 3.70 5.37 7.82
C ILE A 172 4.59 4.22 7.39
N THR A 173 4.03 3.12 6.94
CA THR A 173 4.77 1.95 6.45
C THR A 173 4.32 1.56 5.06
N LEU A 174 5.19 0.93 4.29
CA LEU A 174 4.89 0.34 2.99
C LEU A 174 5.86 -0.82 2.73
N THR A 175 5.56 -1.64 1.73
CA THR A 175 6.48 -2.66 1.24
C THR A 175 6.70 -2.45 -0.25
N THR A 176 7.96 -2.35 -0.69
CA THR A 176 8.26 -2.17 -2.11
C THR A 176 7.97 -3.46 -2.88
N SER A 177 7.50 -3.33 -4.12
CA SER A 177 7.34 -4.50 -5.00
C SER A 177 8.68 -5.01 -5.53
N SER A 178 9.69 -4.14 -5.63
CA SER A 178 11.06 -4.48 -6.00
C SER A 178 12.07 -3.51 -5.39
N ASN A 179 13.34 -3.90 -5.35
CA ASN A 179 14.44 -3.04 -4.90
C ASN A 179 14.59 -1.76 -5.74
N GLU A 180 14.12 -1.77 -6.99
CA GLU A 180 14.21 -0.63 -7.91
C GLU A 180 13.35 0.57 -7.46
N GLN A 181 12.34 0.33 -6.62
CA GLN A 181 11.47 1.37 -6.07
C GLN A 181 12.05 2.03 -4.81
N ILE A 182 13.05 1.43 -4.15
CA ILE A 182 13.62 1.94 -2.90
C ILE A 182 14.11 3.39 -3.05
N PRO A 183 14.91 3.76 -4.08
CA PRO A 183 15.41 5.14 -4.20
C PRO A 183 14.29 6.18 -4.33
N TYR A 184 13.16 5.80 -4.93
CA TYR A 184 12.00 6.68 -5.03
C TYR A 184 11.38 6.96 -3.66
N PHE A 185 11.13 5.90 -2.87
CA PHE A 185 10.56 6.08 -1.54
C PHE A 185 11.53 6.73 -0.54
N GLU A 186 12.84 6.47 -0.67
CA GLU A 186 13.87 7.19 0.09
C GLU A 186 13.86 8.69 -0.20
N ALA A 187 13.68 9.09 -1.47
CA ALA A 187 13.52 10.50 -1.83
C ALA A 187 12.26 11.15 -1.21
N CYS A 188 11.22 10.36 -0.94
CA CYS A 188 10.04 10.78 -0.17
C CYS A 188 10.24 10.73 1.36
N GLY A 189 11.43 10.33 1.83
CA GLY A 189 11.83 10.29 3.25
C GLY A 189 11.65 8.94 3.94
N PHE A 190 11.20 7.91 3.24
CA PHE A 190 11.11 6.56 3.81
C PHE A 190 12.50 5.99 4.06
N LYS A 191 12.57 5.06 5.00
CA LYS A 191 13.77 4.30 5.37
C LYS A 191 13.43 2.83 5.35
N ILE A 192 14.38 1.98 4.98
CA ILE A 192 14.25 0.53 5.14
C ILE A 192 14.08 0.21 6.64
N GLU A 193 13.16 -0.69 6.98
CA GLU A 193 12.99 -1.16 8.36
C GLU A 193 14.29 -1.82 8.86
N ASP A 194 14.72 -1.53 10.09
CA ASP A 194 15.92 -2.14 10.68
C ASP A 194 15.57 -3.44 11.40
N ASN A 195 15.31 -4.48 10.61
CA ASN A 195 15.01 -5.82 11.13
C ASN A 195 15.63 -6.93 10.27
N GLY A 196 15.58 -8.17 10.76
CA GLY A 196 16.21 -9.31 10.08
C GLY A 196 15.56 -9.60 8.73
N PHE A 197 14.23 -9.46 8.65
CA PHE A 197 13.49 -9.68 7.42
C PHE A 197 13.88 -8.68 6.32
N ALA A 198 13.93 -7.38 6.61
CA ALA A 198 14.26 -6.35 5.64
C ALA A 198 15.68 -6.50 5.09
N LYS A 199 16.64 -6.91 5.94
CA LYS A 199 18.03 -7.21 5.53
C LYS A 199 18.07 -8.38 4.54
N ASN A 200 17.38 -9.47 4.86
CA ASN A 200 17.28 -10.63 3.96
C ASN A 200 16.55 -10.26 2.66
N ALA A 201 15.44 -9.52 2.75
CA ALA A 201 14.68 -9.10 1.58
C ALA A 201 15.54 -8.26 0.62
N LEU A 202 16.33 -7.34 1.16
CA LEU A 202 17.27 -6.54 0.36
C LEU A 202 18.33 -7.42 -0.31
N GLU A 203 18.91 -8.39 0.41
CA GLU A 203 19.93 -9.31 -0.09
C GLU A 203 19.42 -10.22 -1.21
N TYR A 204 18.20 -10.76 -1.06
CA TYR A 204 17.60 -11.68 -2.03
C TYR A 204 16.77 -10.99 -3.13
N GLY A 205 16.69 -9.66 -3.14
CA GLY A 205 15.93 -8.90 -4.12
C GLY A 205 14.41 -9.05 -3.98
N TRP A 206 13.93 -9.35 -2.78
CA TRP A 206 12.51 -9.46 -2.47
C TRP A 206 11.89 -8.11 -2.16
N SER A 207 10.59 -8.11 -1.90
CA SER A 207 9.84 -6.96 -1.41
C SER A 207 10.38 -6.46 -0.07
N VAL A 208 10.76 -5.18 0.00
CA VAL A 208 11.44 -4.61 1.18
C VAL A 208 10.49 -3.70 1.97
N PRO A 209 10.28 -3.96 3.26
CA PRO A 209 9.45 -3.10 4.09
C PRO A 209 10.20 -1.81 4.45
N MET A 210 9.49 -0.70 4.35
CA MET A 210 9.98 0.64 4.62
C MET A 210 9.05 1.38 5.58
N TYR A 211 9.58 2.38 6.28
CA TYR A 211 8.84 3.22 7.20
C TYR A 211 9.23 4.70 7.06
N LEU A 212 8.30 5.58 7.40
CA LEU A 212 8.46 7.02 7.49
C LEU A 212 7.92 7.50 8.84
N PRO A 213 8.76 8.04 9.74
CA PRO A 213 8.29 8.63 11.00
C PRO A 213 7.34 9.80 10.79
N CYS A 214 6.28 9.86 11.60
CA CYS A 214 5.33 10.96 11.65
C CYS A 214 5.62 11.82 12.89
N THR A 215 6.80 12.45 12.94
CA THR A 215 7.17 13.43 13.98
C THR A 215 6.63 14.81 13.66
#